data_AF-A0A957B7T3-F1
#
_entry.id   AF-A0A957B7T3-F1
#
_cell.length_a   1.000
_cell.length_b   1.000
_cell.length_c   1.000
_cell.angle_alpha   90.00
_cell.angle_beta   90.00
_cell.angle_gamma   90.00
#
_symmetry.space_group_name_H-M   'P 1'
#
loop_
_entity.id
_entity.type
_entity.pdbx_description
1 polymer ?
#
loop_
_entity_poly.entity_id
_entity_poly.type
_entity_poly.pdbx_seq_one_letter_code
_entity_poly.pdbx_strand_id
1 'polypeptide(L)'
;AVGGIEVDIPHAVDDYAYPTSDGGTIEIHFDPGPQTLDGTRALQYARTRHSDDDYQRAVRQQLVMSALGRKLLNPFTWPAAVNAVLSNTETDMTIADLFMIAPPIIIRAGNYEMLVINRDYILPGDGYVIPNYERLSPWLTEHLR
;
A
#
# COMPACT_ATOMS: atom_id res chain seq x y z
N ALA A 1 2.55 -10.13 -13.13
CA ALA A 1 2.60 -11.02 -11.95
C ALA A 1 1.21 -11.47 -11.53
N VAL A 2 0.35 -10.59 -10.99
CA VAL A 2 -0.98 -10.99 -10.44
C VAL A 2 -2.19 -10.61 -11.31
N GLY A 3 -1.98 -10.07 -12.51
CA GLY A 3 -3.06 -9.72 -13.44
C GLY A 3 -3.85 -8.46 -13.05
N GLY A 4 -3.19 -7.50 -12.40
CA GLY A 4 -3.83 -6.28 -11.86
C GLY A 4 -4.44 -6.49 -10.48
N ILE A 5 -4.80 -5.38 -9.82
CA ILE A 5 -5.41 -5.35 -8.48
C ILE A 5 -6.75 -4.61 -8.53
N GLU A 6 -7.68 -5.00 -7.68
CA GLU A 6 -8.99 -4.32 -7.58
C GLU A 6 -8.97 -3.39 -6.37
N VAL A 7 -9.05 -2.09 -6.63
CA VAL A 7 -9.00 -1.04 -5.62
C VAL A 7 -10.32 -0.27 -5.64
N ASP A 8 -10.93 -0.11 -4.48
CA ASP A 8 -12.07 0.79 -4.31
C ASP A 8 -11.54 2.19 -3.96
N ILE A 9 -11.67 3.12 -4.90
CA ILE A 9 -11.08 4.45 -4.80
C ILE A 9 -12.07 5.37 -4.07
N PRO A 10 -11.72 5.92 -2.89
CA PRO A 10 -12.70 6.60 -2.03
C PRO A 10 -13.14 7.97 -2.56
N HIS A 11 -12.29 8.64 -3.34
CA HIS A 11 -12.55 9.96 -3.91
C HIS A 11 -11.72 10.13 -5.18
N ALA A 12 -12.13 11.07 -6.05
CA ALA A 12 -11.40 11.38 -7.27
C ALA A 12 -9.95 11.81 -6.96
N VAL A 13 -9.01 11.34 -7.76
CA VAL A 13 -7.57 11.68 -7.63
C VAL A 13 -7.10 12.26 -8.96
N ASP A 14 -6.78 13.55 -8.94
CA ASP A 14 -6.31 14.34 -10.09
C ASP A 14 -4.86 14.78 -9.89
N ASP A 15 -3.98 14.46 -10.84
CA ASP A 15 -2.60 14.94 -10.85
C ASP A 15 -2.22 15.34 -12.28
N TYR A 16 -2.21 16.65 -12.52
CA TYR A 16 -1.93 17.26 -13.82
C TYR A 16 -0.43 17.26 -14.19
N ALA A 17 0.44 16.87 -13.27
CA ALA A 17 1.89 16.99 -13.44
C ALA A 17 2.63 15.76 -12.88
N TYR A 18 2.07 14.57 -13.06
CA TYR A 18 2.69 13.33 -12.58
C TYR A 18 4.02 13.09 -13.32
N PRO A 19 5.15 12.94 -12.60
CA PRO A 19 6.46 12.87 -13.23
C PRO A 19 6.66 11.56 -13.99
N THR A 20 7.18 11.67 -15.22
CA THR A 20 7.58 10.52 -16.05
C THR A 20 9.08 10.25 -15.93
N SER A 21 9.50 9.03 -16.31
CA SER A 21 10.90 8.59 -16.17
C SER A 21 11.89 9.36 -17.03
N ASP A 22 11.42 9.99 -18.11
CA ASP A 22 12.18 10.84 -19.03
C ASP A 22 12.26 12.30 -18.60
N GLY A 23 11.77 12.63 -17.38
CA GLY A 23 11.81 13.98 -16.83
C GLY A 23 10.65 14.88 -17.29
N GLY A 24 9.69 14.33 -18.02
CA GLY A 24 8.44 14.99 -18.37
C GLY A 24 7.38 14.90 -17.27
N THR A 25 6.17 15.34 -17.60
CA THR A 25 4.98 15.17 -16.76
C THR A 25 3.79 14.75 -17.61
N ILE A 26 2.86 14.02 -17.00
CA ILE A 26 1.59 13.62 -17.60
C ILE A 26 0.45 13.93 -16.65
N GLU A 27 -0.75 14.07 -17.20
CA GLU A 27 -1.98 14.11 -16.43
C GLU A 27 -2.46 12.68 -16.12
N ILE A 28 -2.79 12.41 -14.87
CA ILE A 28 -3.43 11.18 -14.43
C ILE A 28 -4.70 11.50 -13.64
N HIS A 29 -5.74 10.72 -13.90
CA HIS A 29 -7.02 10.82 -13.23
C HIS A 29 -7.47 9.43 -12.73
N PHE A 30 -8.15 9.39 -11.60
CA PHE A 30 -8.85 8.21 -11.10
C PHE A 30 -10.23 8.60 -10.57
N ASP A 31 -11.28 8.00 -11.14
CA ASP A 31 -12.64 8.14 -10.64
C ASP A 31 -12.84 7.48 -9.26
N PRO A 32 -13.79 7.96 -8.44
CA PRO A 32 -14.21 7.24 -7.25
C PRO A 32 -14.91 5.91 -7.61
N GLY A 33 -14.74 4.90 -6.76
CA GLY A 33 -15.35 3.59 -6.86
C GLY A 33 -14.40 2.45 -7.27
N PRO A 34 -14.94 1.25 -7.53
CA PRO A 34 -14.16 0.05 -7.81
C PRO A 34 -13.47 0.14 -9.18
N GLN A 35 -12.15 -0.04 -9.19
CA GLN A 35 -11.35 -0.07 -10.41
C GLN A 35 -10.33 -1.21 -10.39
N THR A 36 -10.08 -1.79 -11.57
CA THR A 36 -8.94 -2.69 -11.76
C THR A 36 -7.73 -1.88 -12.24
N LEU A 37 -6.70 -1.82 -11.41
CA LEU A 37 -5.45 -1.14 -11.72
C LEU A 37 -4.39 -2.16 -12.14
N ASP A 38 -3.77 -1.93 -13.30
CA ASP A 38 -2.55 -2.65 -13.68
C ASP A 38 -1.33 -2.15 -12.89
N GLY A 39 -0.15 -2.73 -13.15
CA GLY A 39 1.07 -2.35 -12.41
C GLY A 39 1.44 -0.87 -12.55
N THR A 40 1.23 -0.28 -13.72
CA THR A 40 1.55 1.13 -13.99
C THR A 40 0.57 2.05 -13.27
N ARG A 41 -0.73 1.78 -13.40
CA ARG A 41 -1.80 2.55 -12.77
C ARG A 41 -1.78 2.42 -11.25
N ALA A 42 -1.52 1.22 -10.71
CA ALA A 42 -1.36 1.00 -9.27
C ALA A 42 -0.17 1.79 -8.70
N LEU A 43 0.96 1.82 -9.43
CA LEU A 43 2.13 2.60 -9.03
C LEU A 43 1.85 4.11 -9.05
N GLN A 44 1.18 4.61 -10.11
CA GLN A 44 0.74 6.00 -10.20
C GLN A 44 -0.16 6.38 -9.02
N TYR A 45 -1.18 5.56 -8.74
CA TYR A 45 -2.12 5.75 -7.65
C TYR A 45 -1.44 5.79 -6.27
N ALA A 46 -0.46 4.90 -6.03
CA ALA A 46 0.30 4.85 -4.79
C ALA A 46 1.29 6.02 -4.60
N ARG A 47 1.73 6.65 -5.70
CA ARG A 47 2.81 7.66 -5.69
C ARG A 47 2.34 9.10 -5.79
N THR A 48 1.20 9.38 -6.41
CA THR A 48 0.75 10.76 -6.61
C THR A 48 0.66 11.54 -5.29
N ARG A 49 1.01 12.83 -5.36
CA ARG A 49 1.06 13.78 -4.23
C ARG A 49 0.33 15.09 -4.52
N HIS A 50 -0.04 15.36 -5.78
CA HIS A 50 -0.62 16.67 -6.14
C HIS A 50 -2.08 16.81 -5.74
N SER A 51 -2.78 15.68 -5.54
CA SER A 51 -4.18 15.68 -5.18
C SER A 51 -4.43 15.92 -3.69
N ASP A 52 -3.44 15.67 -2.80
CA ASP A 52 -3.65 15.58 -1.34
C ASP A 52 -2.35 15.69 -0.48
N ASP A 53 -2.48 15.46 0.85
CA ASP A 53 -1.36 15.43 1.83
C ASP A 53 -0.71 14.03 1.92
N ASP A 54 0.51 13.95 2.47
CA ASP A 54 1.32 12.74 2.62
C ASP A 54 0.59 11.59 3.34
N TYR A 55 -0.34 11.90 4.24
CA TYR A 55 -1.17 10.89 4.91
C TYR A 55 -2.15 10.20 3.97
N GLN A 56 -2.75 10.92 3.03
CA GLN A 56 -3.63 10.33 2.03
C GLN A 56 -2.84 9.46 1.05
N ARG A 57 -1.59 9.84 0.73
CA ARG A 57 -0.66 8.94 0.03
C ARG A 57 -0.44 7.63 0.80
N ALA A 58 -0.22 7.70 2.12
CA ALA A 58 -0.07 6.50 2.93
C ALA A 58 -1.34 5.63 2.93
N VAL A 59 -2.54 6.24 2.98
CA VAL A 59 -3.82 5.53 2.82
C VAL A 59 -3.89 4.82 1.47
N ARG A 60 -3.54 5.49 0.36
CA ARG A 60 -3.55 4.89 -0.98
C ARG A 60 -2.57 3.72 -1.11
N GLN A 61 -1.39 3.82 -0.51
CA GLN A 61 -0.43 2.72 -0.45
C GLN A 61 -1.00 1.51 0.31
N GLN A 62 -1.68 1.75 1.44
CA GLN A 62 -2.38 0.71 2.20
C GLN A 62 -3.51 0.05 1.39
N LEU A 63 -4.29 0.83 0.62
CA LEU A 63 -5.32 0.29 -0.28
C LEU A 63 -4.73 -0.63 -1.36
N VAL A 64 -3.60 -0.23 -1.97
CA VAL A 64 -2.88 -1.04 -2.97
C VAL A 64 -2.39 -2.36 -2.36
N MET A 65 -1.84 -2.33 -1.14
CA MET A 65 -1.38 -3.54 -0.45
C MET A 65 -2.54 -4.47 -0.05
N SER A 66 -3.66 -3.90 0.42
CA SER A 66 -4.88 -4.67 0.71
C SER A 66 -5.41 -5.36 -0.53
N ALA A 67 -5.50 -4.64 -1.66
CA ALA A 67 -5.94 -5.17 -2.94
C ALA A 67 -5.00 -6.27 -3.49
N LEU A 68 -3.68 -6.11 -3.33
CA LEU A 68 -2.71 -7.16 -3.64
C LEU A 68 -2.95 -8.41 -2.76
N GLY A 69 -3.18 -8.23 -1.46
CA GLY A 69 -3.52 -9.30 -0.54
C GLY A 69 -4.75 -10.11 -0.99
N ARG A 70 -5.80 -9.43 -1.47
CA ARG A 70 -6.99 -10.09 -2.05
C ARG A 70 -6.66 -10.92 -3.28
N LYS A 71 -5.77 -10.45 -4.17
CA LYS A 71 -5.33 -11.23 -5.34
C LYS A 71 -4.60 -12.51 -4.93
N LEU A 72 -3.83 -12.46 -3.85
CA LEU A 72 -3.10 -13.61 -3.31
C LEU A 72 -4.01 -14.66 -2.65
N LEU A 73 -5.31 -14.41 -2.48
CA LEU A 73 -6.27 -15.47 -2.10
C LEU A 73 -6.38 -16.55 -3.16
N ASN A 74 -6.07 -16.21 -4.41
CA ASN A 74 -6.07 -17.17 -5.51
C ASN A 74 -4.69 -17.86 -5.60
N PRO A 75 -4.58 -19.16 -5.27
CA PRO A 75 -3.30 -19.87 -5.32
C PRO A 75 -2.68 -19.93 -6.72
N PHE A 76 -3.47 -19.78 -7.78
CA PHE A 76 -2.96 -19.74 -9.15
C PHE A 76 -2.08 -18.52 -9.42
N THR A 77 -2.18 -17.44 -8.63
CA THR A 77 -1.31 -16.27 -8.80
C THR A 77 0.05 -16.43 -8.11
N TRP A 78 0.22 -17.43 -7.23
CA TRP A 78 1.40 -17.54 -6.37
C TRP A 78 2.70 -17.77 -7.11
N PRO A 79 2.81 -18.68 -8.10
CA PRO A 79 4.07 -18.89 -8.81
C PRO A 79 4.59 -17.61 -9.47
N ALA A 80 3.69 -16.85 -10.11
CA ALA A 80 4.02 -15.58 -10.75
C ALA A 80 4.31 -14.46 -9.73
N ALA A 81 3.63 -14.46 -8.58
CA ALA A 81 3.85 -13.50 -7.50
C ALA A 81 5.21 -13.71 -6.82
N VAL A 82 5.52 -14.95 -6.42
CA VAL A 82 6.81 -15.32 -5.81
C VAL A 82 7.96 -14.99 -6.75
N ASN A 83 7.86 -15.36 -8.03
CA ASN A 83 8.88 -15.03 -9.02
C ASN A 83 9.09 -13.50 -9.16
N ALA A 84 8.00 -12.73 -9.12
CA ALA A 84 8.08 -11.28 -9.20
C ALA A 84 8.77 -10.66 -7.98
N VAL A 85 8.44 -11.14 -6.77
CA VAL A 85 9.10 -10.69 -5.52
C VAL A 85 10.59 -11.02 -5.57
N LEU A 86 10.96 -12.27 -5.83
CA LEU A 86 12.36 -12.69 -5.85
C LEU A 86 13.21 -11.96 -6.91
N SER A 87 12.61 -11.53 -8.02
CA SER A 87 13.33 -10.86 -9.11
C SER A 87 13.35 -9.33 -9.01
N ASN A 88 12.45 -8.71 -8.24
CA ASN A 88 12.25 -7.26 -8.22
C ASN A 88 12.21 -6.66 -6.81
N THR A 89 12.55 -7.44 -5.78
CA THR A 89 12.55 -6.99 -4.39
C THR A 89 13.84 -7.42 -3.71
N GLU A 90 14.50 -6.49 -3.04
CA GLU A 90 15.63 -6.77 -2.18
C GLU A 90 15.09 -7.18 -0.80
N THR A 91 15.38 -8.41 -0.38
CA THR A 91 14.92 -8.96 0.90
C THR A 91 15.85 -10.09 1.35
N ASP A 92 15.94 -10.28 2.65
CA ASP A 92 16.58 -11.42 3.31
C ASP A 92 15.64 -12.61 3.52
N MET A 93 14.35 -12.47 3.20
CA MET A 93 13.38 -13.55 3.29
C MET A 93 13.70 -14.67 2.29
N THR A 94 13.78 -15.90 2.79
CA THR A 94 13.87 -17.09 1.96
C THR A 94 12.50 -17.46 1.39
N ILE A 95 12.48 -18.36 0.40
CA ILE A 95 11.23 -18.95 -0.10
C ILE A 95 10.43 -19.61 1.03
N ALA A 96 11.12 -20.27 1.97
CA ALA A 96 10.46 -20.90 3.12
C ALA A 96 9.78 -19.86 4.03
N ASP A 97 10.42 -18.71 4.26
CA ASP A 97 9.84 -17.61 5.04
C ASP A 97 8.59 -17.05 4.37
N LEU A 98 8.63 -16.85 3.05
CA LEU A 98 7.48 -16.40 2.26
C LEU A 98 6.29 -17.36 2.39
N PHE A 99 6.54 -18.67 2.34
CA PHE A 99 5.49 -19.67 2.56
C PHE A 99 5.00 -19.70 4.00
N MET A 100 5.86 -19.45 4.99
CA MET A 100 5.48 -19.45 6.39
C MET A 100 4.59 -18.27 6.76
N ILE A 101 4.81 -17.10 6.17
CA ILE A 101 3.98 -15.90 6.41
C ILE A 101 2.71 -15.86 5.56
N ALA A 102 2.60 -16.68 4.51
CA ALA A 102 1.45 -16.66 3.61
C ALA A 102 0.10 -17.00 4.30
N PRO A 103 -0.02 -18.05 5.16
CA PRO A 103 -1.29 -18.40 5.79
C PRO A 103 -1.98 -17.25 6.54
N PRO A 104 -1.34 -16.51 7.46
CA PRO A 104 -2.01 -15.41 8.16
C PRO A 104 -2.44 -14.27 7.22
N ILE A 105 -1.66 -13.99 6.17
CA ILE A 105 -1.97 -13.00 5.14
C ILE A 105 -3.23 -13.43 4.37
N ILE A 106 -3.29 -14.70 3.95
CA ILE A 106 -4.41 -15.27 3.19
C ILE A 106 -5.67 -15.36 4.05
N ILE A 107 -5.57 -15.83 5.29
CA ILE A 107 -6.73 -15.98 6.19
C ILE A 107 -7.41 -14.63 6.44
N ARG A 108 -6.63 -13.54 6.54
CA ARG A 108 -7.17 -12.19 6.66
C ARG A 108 -7.62 -11.58 5.34
N ALA A 109 -7.29 -12.16 4.19
CA ALA A 109 -7.97 -11.92 2.91
C ALA A 109 -8.07 -10.45 2.45
N GLY A 110 -7.13 -9.58 2.83
CA GLY A 110 -7.22 -8.14 2.55
C GLY A 110 -7.98 -7.32 3.60
N ASN A 111 -8.60 -7.95 4.60
CA ASN A 111 -9.17 -7.34 5.80
C ASN A 111 -8.06 -7.07 6.83
N TYR A 112 -7.09 -6.26 6.44
CA TYR A 112 -6.04 -5.81 7.33
C TYR A 112 -6.52 -4.58 8.07
N GLU A 113 -6.35 -4.59 9.39
CA GLU A 113 -6.41 -3.36 10.15
C GLU A 113 -5.12 -2.60 9.92
N MET A 114 -5.25 -1.42 9.35
CA MET A 114 -4.13 -0.59 8.93
C MET A 114 -4.26 0.79 9.57
N LEU A 115 -3.19 1.23 10.22
CA LEU A 115 -3.12 2.53 10.86
C LEU A 115 -2.18 3.43 10.06
N VAL A 116 -2.68 4.59 9.63
CA VAL A 116 -1.80 5.67 9.15
C VAL A 116 -1.42 6.52 10.36
N ILE A 117 -0.12 6.53 10.67
CA ILE A 117 0.43 7.39 11.72
C ILE A 117 0.40 8.83 11.22
N ASN A 118 -0.69 9.53 11.54
CA ASN A 118 -0.95 10.91 11.15
C ASN A 118 -0.58 11.92 12.26
N ARG A 119 -0.96 13.20 12.07
CA ARG A 119 -0.69 14.28 13.03
C ARG A 119 -1.22 14.02 14.44
N ASP A 120 -2.24 13.18 14.59
CA ASP A 120 -2.78 12.82 15.90
C ASP A 120 -1.87 11.88 16.69
N TYR A 121 -0.99 11.14 16.01
CA TYR A 121 -0.11 10.13 16.59
C TYR A 121 1.33 10.63 16.77
N ILE A 122 1.59 11.91 16.54
CA ILE A 122 2.92 12.52 16.68
C ILE A 122 2.87 13.77 17.54
N LEU A 123 3.98 14.05 18.21
CA LEU A 123 4.24 15.24 19.02
C LEU A 123 5.33 16.09 18.36
N PRO A 124 5.28 17.42 18.52
CA PRO A 124 6.37 18.29 18.08
C PRO A 124 7.62 18.04 18.92
N GLY A 125 8.76 17.83 18.27
CA GLY A 125 10.09 17.80 18.86
C GLY A 125 10.95 18.96 18.34
N ASP A 126 12.20 19.01 18.78
CA ASP A 126 13.16 20.02 18.34
C ASP A 126 13.74 19.68 16.96
N GLY A 127 13.06 20.11 15.90
CA GLY A 127 13.45 19.84 14.50
C GLY A 127 13.04 18.47 13.97
N TYR A 128 12.30 17.67 14.74
CA TYR A 128 11.77 16.36 14.35
C TYR A 128 10.41 16.07 14.99
N VAL A 129 9.75 15.02 14.54
CA VAL A 129 8.49 14.53 15.12
C VAL A 129 8.76 13.36 16.06
N ILE A 130 8.08 13.32 17.20
CA ILE A 130 8.21 12.25 18.20
C ILE A 130 6.93 11.42 18.19
N PRO A 131 6.99 10.07 18.22
CA PRO A 131 5.79 9.24 18.34
C PRO A 131 5.02 9.55 19.64
N ASN A 132 3.71 9.77 19.52
CA ASN A 132 2.82 9.89 20.67
C ASN A 132 2.42 8.49 21.17
N TYR A 133 3.21 7.94 22.09
CA TYR A 133 2.91 6.62 22.65
C TYR A 133 1.61 6.58 23.47
N GLU A 134 1.12 7.67 24.04
CA GLU A 134 -0.17 7.66 24.73
C GLU A 134 -1.32 7.35 23.77
N ARG A 135 -1.23 7.81 22.52
CA ARG A 135 -2.21 7.54 21.46
C ARG A 135 -1.92 6.26 20.66
N LEU A 136 -0.66 5.89 20.49
CA LEU A 136 -0.27 4.69 19.75
C LEU A 136 -0.41 3.41 20.58
N SER A 137 -0.05 3.45 21.87
CA SER A 137 0.04 2.25 22.71
C SER A 137 -1.26 1.43 22.81
N PRO A 138 -2.46 2.02 22.90
CA PRO A 138 -3.71 1.25 22.92
C PRO A 138 -3.85 0.38 21.66
N TRP A 139 -3.69 0.99 20.48
CA TRP A 139 -3.78 0.27 19.21
C TRP A 139 -2.69 -0.80 19.07
N LEU A 140 -1.43 -0.46 19.41
CA LEU A 140 -0.31 -1.41 19.34
C LEU A 140 -0.52 -2.61 20.28
N THR A 141 -1.04 -2.38 21.48
CA THR A 141 -1.28 -3.45 22.47
C THR A 141 -2.40 -4.38 22.04
N GLU A 142 -3.44 -3.84 21.40
CA GLU A 142 -4.56 -4.62 20.87
C GLU A 142 -4.17 -5.48 19.66
N HIS A 143 -3.24 -5.00 18.82
CA HIS A 143 -2.97 -5.60 17.51
C HIS A 143 -1.65 -6.37 17.39
N LEU A 144 -0.65 -6.08 18.23
CA LEU A 144 0.72 -6.61 18.09
C LEU A 144 1.21 -7.44 19.29
N ARG A 145 0.35 -7.72 20.28
CA ARG A 145 0.67 -8.62 21.40
C ARG A 145 0.11 -10.02 21.23
#